data_AF-A0A838E4X1-F1
#
_entry.id   AF-A0A838E4X1-F1
#
_cell.length_a   1.000
_cell.length_b   1.000
_cell.length_c   1.000
_cell.angle_alpha   90.00
_cell.angle_beta   90.00
_cell.angle_gamma   90.00
#
_symmetry.space_group_name_H-M   'P 1'
#
loop_
_entity.id
_entity.type
_entity.pdbx_description
1 polymer ?
#
loop_
_entity_poly.entity_id
_entity_poly.type
_entity_poly.pdbx_seq_one_letter_code
_entity_poly.pdbx_strand_id
1 'polypeptide(L)'
;MRTTVTFEPDVAARLKERAQELGIPFKDVLNSTLRAGLGGDVERRPFTQQTASLGLRPGIDLDRARRLADEFEDAEIVRKLELRK
;
A
#
# COMPACT_ATOMS: atom_id res chain seq x y z
N MET A 1 15.82 -18.63 18.73
CA MET A 1 15.86 -19.82 19.62
C MET A 1 15.14 -20.98 18.95
N ARG A 2 15.58 -22.23 19.17
CA ARG A 2 14.86 -23.44 18.71
C ARG A 2 14.15 -24.03 19.92
N THR A 3 12.83 -24.13 19.83
CA THR A 3 11.97 -24.66 20.88
C THR A 3 11.00 -25.65 20.26
N THR A 4 10.76 -26.77 20.93
CA THR A 4 9.68 -27.71 20.56
C THR A 4 8.49 -27.41 21.46
N VAL A 5 7.34 -27.12 20.85
CA VAL A 5 6.10 -26.78 21.55
C VAL A 5 5.01 -27.73 21.08
N THR A 6 4.26 -28.30 22.01
CA THR A 6 3.08 -29.14 21.71
C THR A 6 1.85 -28.23 21.71
N PHE A 7 1.01 -28.36 20.69
CA PHE A 7 -0.24 -27.60 20.55
C PHE A 7 -1.43 -28.56 20.58
N GLU A 8 -2.54 -28.07 21.13
CA GLU A 8 -3.83 -28.72 20.94
C GLU A 8 -4.19 -28.79 19.44
N PRO A 9 -4.90 -29.84 18.99
CA PRO A 9 -5.19 -30.04 17.56
C PRO A 9 -5.91 -28.86 16.90
N ASP A 10 -6.82 -28.20 17.61
CA ASP A 10 -7.57 -27.05 17.11
C ASP A 10 -6.66 -25.81 16.93
N VAL A 11 -5.75 -25.57 17.88
CA VAL A 11 -4.78 -24.47 17.81
C VAL A 11 -3.84 -24.67 16.63
N ALA A 12 -3.35 -25.90 16.44
CA ALA A 12 -2.50 -26.23 15.30
C ALA A 12 -3.22 -26.06 13.96
N ALA A 13 -4.50 -26.43 13.88
CA ALA A 13 -5.31 -26.25 12.67
C ALA A 13 -5.49 -24.76 12.34
N ARG A 14 -5.87 -23.94 13.32
CA ARG A 14 -6.07 -22.48 13.15
C ARG A 14 -4.79 -21.77 12.72
N LEU A 15 -3.64 -22.13 13.28
CA LEU A 15 -2.35 -21.56 12.88
C LEU A 15 -1.96 -21.94 11.44
N LYS A 16 -2.28 -23.17 11.01
CA LYS A 16 -2.04 -23.62 9.63
C LYS A 16 -2.93 -22.91 8.62
N GLU A 17 -4.22 -22.79 8.92
CA GLU A 17 -5.18 -22.05 8.10
C GLU A 17 -4.72 -20.60 7.93
N ARG A 18 -4.34 -19.95 9.04
CA ARG A 18 -3.83 -18.58 9.02
C ARG A 18 -2.56 -18.41 8.18
N ALA A 19 -1.68 -19.41 8.18
CA ALA A 19 -0.48 -19.41 7.33
C ALA A 19 -0.81 -19.52 5.84
N GLN A 20 -1.81 -20.32 5.49
CA GLN A 20 -2.29 -20.45 4.11
C GLN A 20 -2.94 -19.15 3.63
N GLU A 21 -3.80 -18.54 4.43
CA GLU A 21 -4.45 -17.26 4.11
C GLU A 21 -3.46 -16.13 3.87
N LEU A 22 -2.41 -16.05 4.69
CA LEU A 22 -1.40 -15.00 4.61
C LEU A 22 -0.29 -15.30 3.60
N GLY A 23 -0.15 -16.55 3.16
CA GLY A 23 0.94 -16.98 2.28
C GLY A 23 2.33 -16.85 2.91
N ILE A 24 2.44 -16.93 4.24
CA ILE A 24 3.71 -16.80 4.97
C ILE A 24 4.07 -18.10 5.73
N PRO A 25 5.36 -18.32 6.05
CA PRO A 25 5.78 -19.51 6.78
C PRO A 25 5.08 -19.68 8.14
N PHE A 26 4.76 -20.93 8.51
CA PHE A 26 4.12 -21.28 9.79
C PHE A 26 4.85 -20.67 11.01
N LYS A 27 6.18 -20.62 10.96
CA LYS A 27 7.02 -20.00 12.00
C LYS A 27 6.70 -18.52 12.20
N ASP A 28 6.45 -17.79 11.12
CA ASP A 28 6.21 -16.34 11.17
C ASP A 28 4.80 -16.05 11.70
N VAL A 29 3.81 -16.86 11.31
CA VAL A 29 2.48 -16.85 11.94
C VAL A 29 2.59 -17.15 13.43
N LEU A 30 3.24 -18.24 13.82
CA LEU A 30 3.40 -18.62 15.22
C LEU A 30 4.02 -17.48 16.06
N ASN A 31 5.13 -16.92 15.61
CA ASN A 31 5.81 -15.86 16.36
C ASN A 31 5.00 -14.56 16.41
N SER A 32 4.31 -14.19 15.33
CA SER A 32 3.46 -12.99 15.32
C SER A 32 2.22 -13.15 16.20
N THR A 33 1.57 -14.32 16.19
CA THR A 33 0.46 -14.65 17.08
C THR A 33 0.91 -14.61 18.54
N LEU A 34 2.06 -15.21 18.88
CA LEU A 34 2.60 -15.18 20.24
C LEU A 34 2.96 -13.75 20.68
N ARG A 35 3.57 -12.95 19.80
CA ARG A 35 3.89 -11.55 20.10
C ARG A 35 2.63 -10.74 20.40
N ALA A 36 1.59 -10.89 19.59
CA ALA A 36 0.30 -10.24 19.81
C ALA A 36 -0.37 -10.70 21.11
N GLY A 37 -0.31 -12.00 21.43
CA GLY A 37 -0.92 -12.57 22.64
C GLY A 37 -0.19 -12.22 23.94
N LEU A 38 1.13 -12.05 23.89
CA LEU A 38 1.95 -11.67 25.05
C LEU A 38 1.94 -10.17 25.35
N GLY A 39 1.13 -9.38 24.62
CA GLY A 39 1.12 -7.92 24.74
C GLY A 39 2.45 -7.28 24.31
N GLY A 40 3.28 -8.01 23.56
CA GLY A 40 4.47 -7.44 22.96
C GLY A 40 4.00 -6.39 21.97
N ASP A 41 4.41 -5.14 22.20
CA ASP A 41 4.14 -4.03 21.32
C ASP A 41 4.59 -4.45 19.91
N VAL A 42 3.61 -4.76 19.05
CA VAL A 42 3.89 -4.86 17.63
C VAL A 42 4.18 -3.43 17.29
N GLU A 43 5.47 -3.06 17.32
CA GLU A 43 5.96 -1.73 17.03
C GLU A 43 5.40 -1.35 15.65
N ARG A 44 4.20 -0.76 15.66
CA ARG A 44 3.48 -0.35 14.46
C ARG A 44 4.25 0.86 14.03
N ARG A 45 5.18 0.66 13.10
CA ARG A 45 5.85 1.77 12.43
C ARG A 45 4.74 2.68 11.91
N PRO A 46 4.70 3.95 12.34
CA PRO A 46 3.73 4.89 11.82
C PRO A 46 3.80 4.88 10.30
N PHE A 47 2.64 4.81 9.65
CA PHE A 47 2.60 4.97 8.21
C PHE A 47 3.20 6.33 7.85
N THR A 48 4.21 6.33 7.00
CA THR A 48 4.85 7.54 6.49
C THR A 48 4.49 7.66 5.02
N GLN A 49 3.65 8.64 4.68
CA GLN A 49 3.31 8.91 3.28
C GLN A 49 4.54 9.42 2.55
N GLN A 50 5.00 8.70 1.53
CA GLN A 50 6.03 9.20 0.63
C GLN A 50 5.41 10.29 -0.24
N THR A 51 5.89 11.52 -0.11
CA THR A 51 5.48 12.66 -0.94
C THR A 51 6.59 13.01 -1.91
N ALA A 52 6.20 13.46 -3.10
CA ALA A 52 7.10 14.03 -4.09
C ALA A 52 6.69 15.49 -4.33
N SER A 53 7.67 16.39 -4.41
CA SER A 53 7.41 17.77 -4.83
C SER A 53 7.19 17.76 -6.34
N LEU A 54 5.93 17.93 -6.77
CA LEU A 54 5.57 17.97 -8.20
C LEU A 54 5.87 19.32 -8.86
N GLY A 55 6.22 20.35 -8.06
CA GLY A 55 6.52 21.70 -8.54
C GLY A 55 5.30 22.40 -9.14
N LEU A 56 4.71 23.33 -8.38
CA LEU A 56 3.65 24.18 -8.91
C LEU A 56 4.25 25.33 -9.72
N ARG A 57 3.85 25.46 -11.00
CA ARG A 57 4.21 26.64 -11.80
C ARG A 57 3.33 27.82 -11.38
N PRO A 58 3.90 29.02 -11.14
CA PRO A 58 3.10 30.22 -10.88
C PRO A 58 2.06 30.44 -11.97
N GLY A 59 0.82 30.75 -11.58
CA GLY A 59 -0.29 30.98 -12.50
C GLY A 59 -1.06 29.72 -12.94
N ILE A 60 -0.64 28.52 -12.51
CA ILE A 60 -1.42 27.29 -12.70
C ILE A 60 -2.35 27.06 -11.50
N ASP A 61 -3.65 27.15 -11.75
CA ASP A 61 -4.70 26.85 -10.79
C ASP A 61 -5.08 25.36 -10.84
N LEU A 62 -4.54 24.58 -9.89
CA LEU A 62 -4.85 23.16 -9.77
C LEU A 62 -6.20 22.87 -9.11
N ASP A 63 -6.83 23.83 -8.41
CA ASP A 63 -8.18 23.66 -7.89
C ASP A 63 -9.18 23.53 -9.05
N ARG A 64 -8.81 24.05 -10.23
CA ARG A 64 -9.52 23.90 -11.50
C ARG A 64 -8.76 23.05 -12.53
N ALA A 65 -8.06 22.02 -12.06
CA ALA A 65 -7.23 21.14 -12.91
C ALA A 65 -7.96 20.57 -14.14
N ARG A 66 -9.26 20.28 -14.03
CA ARG A 66 -10.05 19.74 -15.15
C ARG A 66 -10.20 20.74 -16.30
N ARG A 67 -10.47 22.01 -15.99
CA ARG A 67 -10.53 23.08 -17.00
C ARG A 67 -9.17 23.28 -17.67
N LEU A 68 -8.09 23.25 -16.88
CA LEU A 68 -6.73 23.34 -17.43
C LEU A 68 -6.42 22.19 -18.40
N ALA A 69 -6.88 20.98 -18.09
CA ALA A 69 -6.74 19.83 -18.97
C ALA A 69 -7.52 20.02 -20.29
N ASP A 70 -8.76 20.50 -20.21
CA ASP A 70 -9.59 20.80 -21.39
C ASP A 70 -8.91 21.85 -22.29
N GLU A 71 -8.36 22.93 -21.71
CA GLU A 71 -7.64 23.97 -22.46
C GLU A 71 -6.40 23.43 -23.19
N PHE A 72 -5.64 22.51 -22.55
CA PHE A 72 -4.49 21.88 -23.19
C PHE A 72 -4.90 20.91 -24.30
N GLU A 73 -6.02 20.20 -24.13
CA GLU A 73 -6.57 19.32 -25.15
C GLU A 73 -7.02 20.12 -26.38
N ASP A 74 -7.77 21.20 -26.18
CA ASP A 74 -8.23 22.10 -27.25
C ASP A 74 -7.04 22.68 -28.03
N ALA A 75 -6.01 23.14 -27.33
CA ALA A 75 -4.80 23.70 -27.96
C ALA A 75 -4.08 22.66 -28.83
N GLU A 76 -3.96 21.42 -28.36
CA GLU A 76 -3.33 20.34 -29.14
C GLU A 76 -4.21 19.86 -30.31
N ILE A 77 -5.54 19.90 -30.18
CA ILE A 77 -6.46 19.64 -31.30
C ILE A 77 -6.25 20.69 -32.40
N VAL A 78 -6.26 21.97 -32.05
CA VAL A 78 -6.03 23.06 -33.02
C VAL A 78 -4.69 22.89 -33.72
N ARG A 79 -3.63 22.62 -32.96
CA ARG A 79 -2.28 22.38 -33.51
C ARG A 79 -2.25 21.23 -34.51
N LYS A 80 -2.93 20.10 -34.22
CA LYS A 80 -2.99 18.95 -35.13
C LYS A 80 -3.74 19.30 -36.43
N LEU A 81 -4.86 20.01 -36.31
CA LEU A 81 -5.65 20.49 -37.45
C LEU A 81 -4.82 21.41 -38.35
N GLU A 82 -4.05 22.34 -37.78
CA GLU A 82 -3.13 23.22 -38.52
C GLU A 82 -2.03 22.44 -39.26
N LEU A 83 -1.53 21.36 -38.64
CA LEU A 83 -0.54 20.46 -39.23
C LEU A 83 -1.15 19.47 -40.25
N ARG A 84 -2.48 19.49 -40.46
CA ARG A 84 -3.23 18.52 -41.26
C ARG A 84 -2.93 17.07 -40.88
N LYS A 85 -2.78 16.81 -39.58
CA LYS A 85 -2.54 15.49 -38.99
C LYS A 85 -3.67 15.06 -38.09
#